data_AF-A0AAN8JZ06-F1
#
_entry.id   AF-A0AAN8JZ06-F1
#
_cell.length_a   1.000
_cell.length_b   1.000
_cell.length_c   1.000
_cell.angle_alpha   90.00
_cell.angle_beta   90.00
_cell.angle_gamma   90.00
#
_symmetry.space_group_name_H-M   'P 1'
#
loop_
_entity.id
_entity.type
_entity.pdbx_description
1 polymer ?
#
loop_
_entity_poly.entity_id
_entity_poly.type
_entity_poly.pdbx_seq_one_letter_code
_entity_poly.pdbx_strand_id
1 'polypeptide(L)'
;MNSARTNNICEGWNNKFYNLGQHRPSIWRVVKWFEKESATVQIVIGNPPVRKAKKKFVKMQTQLRNLCRDRVSGDKSISEFLHGILELTKIIDMLEC
;
A
#
# COMPACT_ATOMS: atom_id res chain seq x y z
N MET A 1 10.28 9.43 16.66
CA MET A 1 9.38 10.53 16.20
C MET A 1 8.73 10.07 14.90
N ASN A 2 7.49 9.58 14.98
CA ASN A 2 6.74 9.12 13.82
C ASN A 2 6.21 10.34 13.08
N SER A 3 6.90 10.78 12.04
CA SER A 3 6.26 11.58 11.00
C SER A 3 5.24 10.66 10.34
N ALA A 4 3.99 10.72 10.81
CA ALA A 4 2.86 10.13 10.11
C ALA A 4 2.94 10.69 8.70
N ARG A 5 3.34 9.84 7.74
CA ARG A 5 3.49 10.22 6.34
C ARG A 5 2.10 10.57 5.85
N THR A 6 1.70 11.81 6.04
CA THR A 6 0.50 12.40 5.45
C THR A 6 0.80 12.35 3.96
N ASN A 7 0.37 11.27 3.31
CA ASN A 7 0.37 11.17 1.87
C ASN A 7 -0.70 12.16 1.40
N ASN A 8 -0.30 13.42 1.42
CA ASN A 8 -1.10 14.56 1.07
C ASN A 8 -1.44 14.39 -0.41
N ILE A 9 -2.73 14.26 -0.70
CA ILE A 9 -3.25 14.16 -2.06
C ILE A 9 -2.68 15.29 -2.95
N CYS A 10 -2.42 16.46 -2.38
CA CYS A 10 -1.76 17.58 -3.06
C CYS A 10 -0.30 17.31 -3.42
N GLU A 11 0.49 16.61 -2.60
CA GLU A 11 1.87 16.22 -2.95
C GLU A 11 1.87 15.25 -4.13
N GLY A 12 0.96 14.28 -4.11
CA GLY A 12 0.76 13.36 -5.23
C GLY A 12 0.31 14.07 -6.50
N TRP A 13 -0.58 15.05 -6.37
CA TRP A 13 -1.07 15.87 -7.49
C TRP A 13 0.04 16.74 -8.08
N ASN A 14 0.79 17.46 -7.24
CA ASN A 14 1.91 18.30 -7.65
C ASN A 14 3.00 17.49 -8.37
N ASN A 15 3.35 16.32 -7.86
CA ASN A 15 4.34 15.46 -8.49
C ASN A 15 3.87 14.95 -9.87
N LYS A 16 2.60 14.51 -9.98
CA LYS A 16 2.05 14.07 -11.28
C LYS A 16 2.01 15.21 -12.30
N PHE A 17 1.59 16.42 -11.89
CA PHE A 17 1.53 17.59 -12.75
C PHE A 17 2.93 18.03 -13.20
N TYR A 18 3.90 18.05 -12.27
CA TYR A 18 5.30 18.34 -12.59
C TYR A 18 5.85 17.42 -13.67
N ASN A 19 5.64 16.10 -13.51
CA ASN A 19 6.08 15.11 -14.50
C ASN A 19 5.36 15.25 -15.85
N LEU A 20 4.09 15.67 -15.85
CA LEU A 20 3.37 15.98 -17.09
C LEU A 20 4.04 17.15 -17.84
N GLY A 21 4.50 18.18 -17.14
CA GLY A 21 5.18 19.34 -17.73
C GLY A 21 6.55 19.04 -18.35
N GLN A 22 7.30 18.09 -17.79
CA GLN A 22 8.64 17.72 -18.28
C GLN A 22 8.62 17.15 -19.72
N HIS A 23 7.50 16.57 -20.14
CA HIS A 23 7.38 15.92 -21.44
C HIS A 23 6.79 16.79 -22.55
N ARG A 24 6.64 18.11 -22.33
CA ARG A 24 5.99 19.07 -23.27
C ARG A 24 4.77 18.47 -24.00
N PRO A 25 3.77 17.99 -23.25
CA PRO A 25 2.62 17.31 -23.82
C PRO A 25 1.85 18.26 -24.74
N SER A 26 1.26 17.71 -25.81
CA SER A 26 0.29 18.48 -26.59
C SER A 26 -0.89 18.89 -25.69
N ILE A 27 -1.54 20.01 -26.03
CA ILE A 27 -2.72 20.50 -25.31
C ILE A 27 -3.77 19.39 -25.16
N TRP A 28 -3.93 18.55 -26.18
CA TRP A 28 -4.85 17.41 -26.14
C TRP A 28 -4.50 16.36 -25.08
N ARG A 29 -3.21 16.07 -24.84
CA ARG A 29 -2.79 15.18 -23.75
C ARG A 29 -3.07 15.78 -22.38
N VAL A 30 -2.93 17.10 -22.24
CA VAL A 30 -3.26 17.82 -21.00
C VAL A 30 -4.76 17.75 -20.73
N VAL A 31 -5.60 18.00 -21.73
CA VAL A 31 -7.06 17.90 -21.63
C VAL A 31 -7.49 16.48 -21.23
N LYS A 32 -6.96 15.45 -21.91
CA LYS A 32 -7.25 14.04 -21.59
C LYS A 32 -6.82 13.65 -20.18
N TRP A 33 -5.72 14.23 -19.70
CA TRP A 33 -5.25 13.99 -18.34
C TRP A 33 -6.21 14.61 -17.30
N PHE A 34 -6.65 15.85 -17.51
CA PHE A 34 -7.63 16.50 -16.64
C PHE A 34 -8.98 15.78 -16.61
N GLU A 35 -9.47 15.30 -17.75
CA GLU A 35 -10.70 14.49 -17.83
C GLU A 35 -10.59 13.21 -16.98
N LYS A 36 -9.46 12.51 -17.08
CA LYS A 36 -9.20 11.27 -16.32
C LYS A 36 -9.08 11.52 -14.82
N GLU A 37 -8.44 12.61 -14.42
CA GLU A 37 -8.30 12.97 -13.01
C GLU A 37 -9.66 13.39 -12.42
N SER A 38 -10.47 14.16 -13.15
CA SER A 38 -11.83 14.55 -12.73
C SER A 38 -12.73 13.32 -12.49
N ALA A 39 -12.69 12.35 -13.39
CA ALA A 39 -13.39 11.08 -13.21
C ALA A 39 -12.89 10.30 -11.97
N THR A 40 -11.59 10.36 -11.69
CA THR A 40 -10.99 9.71 -10.51
C THR A 40 -11.44 10.39 -9.21
N VAL A 41 -11.51 11.73 -9.19
CA VAL A 41 -11.99 12.50 -8.04
C VAL A 41 -13.47 12.20 -7.76
N GLN A 42 -14.32 12.13 -8.79
CA GLN A 42 -15.72 11.76 -8.64
C GLN A 42 -15.90 10.35 -8.05
N ILE A 43 -15.08 9.39 -8.48
CA ILE A 43 -15.08 8.03 -7.91
C ILE A 43 -14.67 8.07 -6.44
N VAL A 44 -13.60 8.79 -6.09
CA VAL A 44 -13.12 8.89 -4.69
C VAL A 44 -14.17 9.50 -3.75
N ILE A 45 -14.91 10.51 -4.23
CA ILE A 45 -15.94 11.19 -3.44
C ILE A 45 -17.21 10.32 -3.28
N GLY A 46 -17.61 9.59 -4.34
CA GLY A 46 -18.83 8.78 -4.32
C GLY A 46 -18.67 7.36 -3.76
N ASN A 47 -17.48 6.78 -3.90
CA ASN A 47 -17.13 5.46 -3.36
C ASN A 47 -15.60 5.33 -3.35
N PRO A 48 -14.91 5.65 -2.23
CA PRO A 48 -13.46 5.62 -2.18
C PRO A 48 -12.98 4.21 -2.58
N PRO A 49 -12.13 4.10 -3.62
CA PRO A 49 -11.65 2.80 -4.04
C PRO A 49 -10.90 2.16 -2.88
N VAL A 50 -11.42 1.05 -2.37
CA VAL A 50 -10.75 0.24 -1.36
C VAL A 50 -9.39 -0.13 -1.94
N ARG A 51 -8.33 0.51 -1.44
CA ARG A 51 -6.98 0.23 -1.90
C ARG A 51 -6.75 -1.26 -1.70
N LYS A 52 -6.64 -2.00 -2.81
CA LYS A 52 -6.36 -3.43 -2.75
C LYS A 52 -5.07 -3.60 -1.97
N ALA A 53 -5.16 -4.25 -0.81
CA ALA A 53 -3.98 -4.57 -0.02
C ALA A 53 -3.01 -5.35 -0.94
N LYS A 54 -1.73 -4.97 -0.95
CA LYS A 54 -0.74 -5.66 -1.79
C LYS A 54 -0.78 -7.15 -1.42
N LYS A 55 -0.83 -8.05 -2.42
CA LYS A 55 -0.95 -9.50 -2.20
C LYS A 55 0.03 -10.04 -1.15
N LYS A 56 1.25 -9.47 -1.08
CA LYS A 56 2.26 -9.79 -0.07
C LYS A 56 1.80 -9.55 1.39
N PHE A 57 1.14 -8.41 1.65
CA PHE A 57 0.65 -8.09 2.98
C PHE A 57 -0.53 -8.98 3.38
N VAL A 58 -1.38 -9.35 2.42
CA VAL A 58 -2.47 -10.30 2.64
C VAL A 58 -1.94 -11.69 3.01
N LYS A 59 -0.90 -12.17 2.29
CA LYS A 59 -0.23 -13.43 2.60
C LYS A 59 0.38 -13.41 4.00
N MET A 60 1.11 -12.33 4.33
CA MET A 60 1.75 -12.16 5.64
C MET A 60 0.73 -12.12 6.79
N GLN A 61 -0.36 -11.36 6.63
CA GLN A 61 -1.46 -11.33 7.61
C GLN A 61 -2.12 -12.69 7.80
N THR A 62 -2.27 -13.46 6.72
CA THR A 62 -2.80 -14.83 6.77
C THR A 62 -1.87 -15.75 7.56
N GLN A 63 -0.55 -15.68 7.30
CA GLN A 63 0.45 -16.47 8.02
C GLN A 63 0.51 -16.13 9.51
N LEU A 64 0.46 -14.84 9.85
CA LEU A 64 0.43 -14.38 11.24
C LEU A 64 -0.83 -14.89 11.97
N ARG A 65 -1.99 -14.80 11.32
CA ARG A 65 -3.24 -15.32 11.89
C ARG A 65 -3.17 -16.81 12.17
N ASN A 66 -2.58 -17.59 11.27
CA ASN A 66 -2.42 -19.03 11.46
C ASN A 66 -1.46 -19.32 12.63
N LEU A 67 -0.33 -18.62 12.74
CA LEU A 67 0.59 -18.77 13.87
C LEU A 67 -0.08 -18.48 15.22
N CYS A 68 -0.87 -17.42 15.30
CA CYS A 68 -1.64 -17.10 16.51
C CYS A 68 -2.65 -18.20 16.83
N ARG A 69 -3.34 -18.74 15.82
CA ARG A 69 -4.30 -19.84 15.99
C ARG A 69 -3.60 -21.10 16.51
N ASP A 70 -2.51 -21.53 15.88
CA ASP A 70 -1.75 -22.71 16.27
C ASP A 70 -1.24 -22.60 17.73
N ARG A 71 -0.81 -21.40 18.14
CA ARG A 71 -0.37 -21.13 19.52
C ARG A 71 -1.51 -21.22 20.53
N VAL A 72 -2.70 -20.74 20.17
CA VAL A 72 -3.90 -20.79 21.04
C VAL A 72 -4.43 -22.22 21.14
N SER A 73 -4.40 -22.99 20.04
CA SER A 73 -4.78 -24.41 20.02
C SER A 73 -3.80 -25.31 20.78
N GLY A 74 -2.57 -24.83 21.04
CA GLY A 74 -1.51 -25.62 21.68
C GLY A 74 -0.71 -26.49 20.70
N ASP A 75 -0.99 -26.38 19.40
CA ASP A 75 -0.31 -27.12 18.32
C ASP A 75 1.14 -26.66 18.12
N LYS A 76 1.49 -25.46 18.61
CA LYS A 76 2.85 -24.93 18.59
C LYS A 76 3.29 -24.48 19.98
N SER A 77 4.51 -24.85 20.31
CA SER A 77 5.23 -24.31 21.46
C SER A 77 5.50 -22.81 21.28
N ILE A 78 5.79 -22.13 22.39
CA ILE A 78 6.18 -20.72 22.37
C ILE A 78 7.43 -20.50 21.50
N SER A 79 8.37 -21.44 21.51
CA SER A 79 9.59 -21.35 20.71
C SER A 79 9.29 -21.36 19.20
N GLU A 80 8.44 -22.29 18.76
CA GLU A 80 8.04 -22.39 17.34
C GLU A 80 7.23 -21.16 16.89
N PHE A 81 6.40 -20.61 17.77
CA PHE A 81 5.69 -19.37 17.52
C PHE A 81 6.64 -18.18 17.34
N LEU A 82 7.59 -18.00 18.26
CA LEU A 82 8.59 -16.92 18.20
C LEU A 82 9.48 -17.04 16.96
N HIS A 83 9.89 -18.27 16.62
CA HIS A 83 10.66 -18.51 15.40
C HIS A 83 9.85 -18.15 14.15
N GLY A 84 8.56 -18.50 14.10
CA GLY A 84 7.66 -18.13 13.02
C GLY A 84 7.48 -16.62 12.86
N ILE A 85 7.42 -15.87 13.97
CA ILE A 85 7.39 -14.39 13.91
C ILE A 85 8.70 -13.84 13.34
N LEU A 86 9.85 -14.34 13.79
CA LEU A 86 11.16 -13.88 13.32
C LEU A 86 11.33 -14.06 11.80
N GLU A 87 10.89 -15.18 11.25
CA GLU A 87 10.92 -15.44 9.81
C GLU A 87 9.98 -14.50 9.02
N LEU A 88 8.84 -14.13 9.59
CA LEU A 88 7.95 -13.15 8.96
C LEU A 88 8.54 -11.74 8.97
N THR A 89 9.29 -11.35 10.01
CA THR A 89 9.95 -10.03 10.09
C THR A 89 11.13 -9.90 9.12
N LYS A 90 11.94 -10.95 8.89
CA LYS A 90 13.04 -10.92 7.91
C LYS A 90 12.56 -10.65 6.48
N ILE A 91 11.33 -11.08 6.15
CA ILE A 91 10.70 -10.82 4.85
C ILE A 91 10.34 -9.34 4.70
N ILE A 92 10.07 -8.62 5.81
CA ILE A 92 9.79 -7.18 5.78
C ILE A 92 11.08 -6.42 5.45
N ASP A 93 12.19 -6.73 6.14
CA ASP A 93 13.48 -6.05 5.97
C ASP A 93 14.07 -6.24 4.56
N MET A 94 13.92 -7.44 3.96
CA MET A 94 14.36 -7.70 2.59
C MET A 94 13.53 -6.96 1.51
N LEU A 95 12.38 -6.40 1.85
CA LEU A 95 11.48 -5.73 0.90
C LEU A 95 11.50 -4.20 1.02
N GLU A 96 12.30 -3.66 1.95
CA GLU A 96 12.58 -2.22 2.11
C GLU A 96 13.95 -1.81 1.56
N CYS A 97 14.76 -2.78 1.08
CA CYS A 97 15.95 -2.56 0.24
C CYS A 97 15.61 -2.49 -1.25
#